data_AF-A0A524E130-F1
#
_entry.id   AF-A0A524E130-F1
#
_cell.length_a   1.000
_cell.length_b   1.000
_cell.length_c   1.000
_cell.angle_alpha   90.00
_cell.angle_beta   90.00
_cell.angle_gamma   90.00
#
_symmetry.space_group_name_H-M   'P 1'
#
loop_
_entity.id
_entity.type
_entity.pdbx_description
1 polymer ?
#
loop_
_entity_poly.entity_id
_entity_poly.type
_entity_poly.pdbx_seq_one_letter_code
_entity_poly.pdbx_strand_id
1 'polypeptide(L)'
;MELISCKECGWDFPEELIEKLIEGEQEVIFCESCGAELNKNDVDLNKISKELRASKKSTPKTLVDVLTMARKKSAEYSKKLKSKLKEFKEKSSDQS
;
A
#
# COMPACT_ATOMS: atom_id res chain seq x y z
N MET A 1 -3.61 -3.07 2.35
CA MET A 1 -3.43 -3.46 3.76
C MET A 1 -3.77 -4.92 3.78
N GLU A 2 -2.78 -5.81 3.85
CA GLU A 2 -3.07 -7.24 4.00
C GLU A 2 -3.40 -7.46 5.48
N LEU A 3 -4.69 -7.60 5.78
CA LEU A 3 -5.20 -7.97 7.09
C LEU A 3 -4.94 -9.47 7.27
N ILE A 4 -4.47 -9.88 8.45
CA ILE A 4 -4.37 -11.29 8.77
C ILE A 4 -5.80 -11.78 8.96
N SER A 5 -6.22 -12.69 8.10
CA SER A 5 -7.54 -13.28 8.14
C SER A 5 -7.48 -14.71 8.67
N CYS A 6 -8.53 -15.10 9.37
CA CYS A 6 -8.75 -16.46 9.80
C CYS A 6 -8.86 -17.38 8.57
N LYS A 7 -8.09 -18.47 8.54
CA LYS A 7 -8.10 -19.43 7.43
C LYS A 7 -9.45 -20.16 7.26
N GLU A 8 -10.20 -20.31 8.35
CA GLU A 8 -11.48 -21.04 8.36
C GLU A 8 -12.65 -20.18 7.88
N CYS A 9 -12.77 -18.95 8.37
CA CYS A 9 -13.94 -18.11 8.12
C CYS A 9 -13.63 -16.80 7.37
N GLY A 10 -12.35 -16.50 7.11
CA GLY A 10 -11.92 -15.26 6.45
C GLY A 10 -12.05 -14.01 7.31
N TRP A 11 -12.39 -14.13 8.60
CA TRP A 11 -12.52 -12.99 9.49
C TRP A 11 -11.17 -12.32 9.75
N ASP A 12 -11.11 -11.01 9.58
CA ASP A 12 -9.90 -10.22 9.79
C ASP A 12 -9.62 -10.02 11.28
N PHE A 13 -8.42 -10.38 11.73
CA PHE A 13 -7.99 -10.18 13.10
C PHE A 13 -7.68 -8.70 13.37
N PRO A 14 -8.15 -8.14 14.50
CA PRO A 14 -7.75 -6.82 14.97
C PRO A 14 -6.24 -6.69 15.09
N GLU A 15 -5.69 -5.54 14.68
CA GLU A 15 -4.24 -5.27 14.73
C GLU A 15 -3.68 -5.44 16.14
N GLU A 16 -4.43 -5.08 17.19
CA GLU A 16 -4.00 -5.22 18.59
C GLU A 16 -3.75 -6.68 19.00
N LEU A 17 -4.58 -7.62 18.53
CA LEU A 17 -4.40 -9.05 18.81
C LEU A 17 -3.18 -9.60 18.07
N ILE A 18 -2.95 -9.13 16.85
CA ILE A 18 -1.77 -9.47 16.06
C ILE A 18 -0.50 -8.90 16.68
N GLU A 19 -0.52 -7.66 17.18
CA GLU A 19 0.63 -7.05 17.87
C GLU A 19 1.00 -7.84 19.12
N LYS A 20 0.03 -8.25 19.95
CA LYS A 20 0.28 -9.11 21.13
C LYS A 20 0.87 -10.47 20.76
N LEU A 21 0.42 -11.06 19.64
CA LEU A 21 0.97 -12.31 19.11
C LEU A 21 2.44 -12.13 18.65
N ILE A 22 2.76 -11.02 18.00
CA ILE A 22 4.12 -10.69 17.54
C ILE A 22 5.05 -10.43 18.73
N GLU A 23 4.63 -9.57 19.66
CA GLU A 23 5.38 -9.20 20.87
C GLU A 23 5.60 -10.39 21.80
N GLY A 24 4.81 -11.46 21.63
CA GLY A 24 4.95 -12.69 22.40
C GLY A 24 4.25 -12.62 23.76
N GLU A 25 3.35 -11.66 23.95
CA GLU A 25 2.44 -11.65 25.08
C GLU A 25 1.42 -12.80 25.00
N GLN A 26 1.09 -13.23 23.78
CA GLN A 26 0.21 -14.36 23.52
C GLN A 26 0.86 -15.31 22.51
N GLU A 27 0.77 -16.62 22.76
CA GLU A 27 1.23 -17.66 21.82
C GLU A 27 0.13 -18.09 20.85
N VAL A 28 -1.14 -17.88 21.25
CA VAL A 28 -2.34 -18.29 20.51
C VAL A 28 -3.38 -17.17 20.61
N ILE A 29 -4.02 -16.86 19.49
CA ILE A 29 -5.23 -16.02 19.46
C ILE A 29 -6.40 -16.83 18.87
N PHE A 30 -7.61 -16.55 19.36
CA PHE A 30 -8.81 -17.20 18.87
C PHE A 30 -9.58 -16.26 17.95
N CYS A 31 -10.12 -16.81 16.87
CA CYS A 31 -11.03 -16.08 15.99
C CYS A 31 -12.36 -15.85 16.71
N GLU A 32 -12.79 -14.60 16.84
CA GLU A 32 -14.06 -14.28 17.51
C GLU A 32 -15.29 -14.74 16.71
N SER A 33 -15.14 -14.93 15.40
CA SER A 33 -16.24 -15.34 14.51
C SER A 33 -16.50 -16.85 14.53
N CYS A 34 -15.44 -17.67 14.52
CA CYS A 34 -15.56 -19.14 14.39
C CYS A 34 -14.88 -19.94 15.50
N GLY A 35 -14.15 -19.29 16.40
CA GLY A 35 -13.41 -19.94 17.48
C GLY A 35 -12.11 -20.63 17.06
N ALA A 36 -11.74 -20.58 15.78
CA ALA A 36 -10.50 -21.19 15.29
C ALA A 36 -9.27 -20.56 15.96
N GLU A 37 -8.30 -21.41 16.31
CA GLU A 37 -7.04 -20.99 16.92
C GLU A 37 -6.01 -20.59 15.85
N LEU A 38 -5.28 -19.52 16.12
CA LEU A 38 -4.13 -19.08 15.34
C LEU A 38 -2.90 -19.11 16.24
N ASN A 39 -1.99 -20.06 15.99
CA ASN A 39 -0.74 -20.13 16.72
C ASN A 39 0.30 -19.20 16.09
N LYS A 40 1.14 -18.62 16.93
CA LYS A 40 2.30 -17.83 16.52
C LYS A 40 3.22 -18.56 15.52
N ASN A 41 3.29 -19.89 15.59
CA ASN A 41 4.10 -20.74 14.71
C ASN A 41 3.48 -20.95 13.31
N ASP A 42 2.16 -20.79 13.17
CA ASP A 42 1.45 -20.98 11.90
C ASP A 42 1.52 -19.74 11.00
N VAL A 43 2.17 -18.68 11.50
CA VAL A 43 2.16 -17.37 10.90
C VAL A 43 3.60 -16.87 10.76
N ASP A 44 3.99 -16.46 9.55
CA ASP A 44 5.32 -15.89 9.29
C ASP A 44 5.42 -14.47 9.85
N LEU A 45 5.79 -14.38 11.13
CA LEU A 45 5.92 -13.14 11.90
C LEU A 45 6.89 -12.13 11.26
N ASN A 46 7.90 -12.62 10.54
CA ASN A 46 8.88 -11.75 9.88
C ASN A 46 8.26 -11.02 8.69
N LYS A 47 7.33 -11.68 7.97
CA LYS A 47 6.58 -11.05 6.88
C LYS A 47 5.60 -10.00 7.42
N ILE A 48 4.85 -10.34 8.47
CA ILE A 48 3.84 -9.47 9.06
C ILE A 48 4.45 -8.25 9.73
N SER A 49 5.48 -8.43 10.55
CA SER A 49 6.13 -7.30 11.24
C SER A 49 6.72 -6.30 10.25
N LYS A 50 7.21 -6.77 9.09
CA LYS A 50 7.70 -5.92 8.01
C LYS A 50 6.58 -5.15 7.33
N GLU A 51 5.42 -5.77 7.10
CA GLU A 51 4.24 -5.14 6.49
C GLU A 51 3.54 -4.15 7.43
N LEU A 52 3.38 -4.49 8.72
CA LEU A 52 2.89 -3.57 9.76
C LEU A 52 3.78 -2.33 9.87
N ARG A 53 5.10 -2.50 9.91
CA ARG A 53 6.06 -1.38 9.95
C ARG A 53 6.09 -0.59 8.65
N ALA A 54 5.84 -1.22 7.49
CA ALA A 54 5.72 -0.53 6.22
C ALA A 54 4.46 0.34 6.18
N SER A 55 3.35 -0.11 6.76
CA SER A 55 2.11 0.68 6.86
C SER A 55 2.30 1.93 7.73
N LYS A 56 3.03 1.81 8.86
CA LYS A 56 3.38 2.94 9.75
C LYS A 56 4.38 3.92 9.11
N LYS A 57 5.04 3.56 8.00
CA LYS A 57 6.04 4.38 7.28
C LYS A 57 5.48 5.16 6.09
N SER A 58 4.17 5.19 5.85
CA SER A 58 3.62 6.25 5.01
C SER A 58 3.68 7.56 5.78
N THR A 59 4.81 8.25 5.71
CA THR A 59 4.90 9.64 6.16
C THR A 59 3.75 10.40 5.50
N PRO A 60 2.87 11.06 6.28
CA PRO A 60 1.81 11.86 5.69
C PRO A 60 2.50 12.94 4.87
N LYS A 61 2.35 12.86 3.53
CA LYS A 61 2.84 13.92 2.65
C LYS A 61 2.09 15.17 3.06
N THR A 62 2.83 16.21 3.42
CA THR A 62 2.20 17.49 3.75
C THR A 62 1.43 17.99 2.53
N LEU A 63 0.40 18.81 2.73
CA LEU A 63 -0.32 19.43 1.61
C LEU A 63 0.63 20.16 0.64
N VAL A 64 1.73 20.71 1.16
CA VAL A 64 2.80 21.35 0.38
C VAL A 64 3.53 20.35 -0.52
N ASP A 65 3.82 19.14 -0.04
CA ASP A 65 4.46 18.08 -0.83
C ASP A 65 3.55 17.61 -1.97
N VAL A 66 2.25 17.46 -1.68
CA VAL A 66 1.23 17.08 -2.68
C VAL A 66 1.12 18.16 -3.77
N LEU A 67 1.04 19.44 -3.38
CA LEU A 67 0.99 20.57 -4.30
C LEU A 67 2.26 20.68 -5.14
N THR A 68 3.43 20.46 -4.54
CA THR A 68 4.72 20.50 -5.25
C THR A 68 4.84 19.37 -6.27
N MET A 69 4.42 18.16 -5.90
CA MET A 69 4.35 17.02 -6.82
C MET A 69 3.37 17.28 -7.98
N ALA A 70 2.20 17.84 -7.69
CA ALA A 70 1.19 18.16 -8.71
C ALA A 70 1.73 19.18 -9.73
N ARG A 71 2.42 20.24 -9.25
CA ARG A 71 3.06 21.23 -10.13
C ARG A 71 4.14 20.62 -11.02
N LYS A 72 5.01 19.76 -10.47
CA LYS A 72 6.04 19.06 -11.26
C LYS A 72 5.43 18.18 -12.35
N LYS A 73 4.42 17.37 -12.02
CA LYS A 73 3.73 16.53 -13.00
C LYS A 73 3.02 17.35 -14.09
N SER A 74 2.38 18.45 -13.71
CA SER A 74 1.73 19.36 -14.67
C SER A 74 2.73 19.93 -15.68
N ALA A 75 3.91 20.37 -15.22
CA ALA A 75 4.96 20.86 -16.08
C ALA A 75 5.48 19.79 -17.06
N GLU A 76 5.71 18.56 -16.59
CA GLU A 76 6.12 17.44 -17.44
C GLU A 76 5.07 17.11 -18.51
N TYR A 77 3.80 17.06 -18.13
CA TYR A 77 2.71 16.75 -19.06
C TYR A 77 2.58 17.83 -20.14
N SER A 78 2.70 19.11 -19.77
CA SER A 78 2.64 20.22 -20.72
C SER A 78 3.79 20.17 -21.74
N LYS A 79 5.01 19.79 -21.31
CA LYS A 79 6.16 19.60 -22.21
C LYS A 79 5.91 18.44 -23.17
N LYS A 80 5.40 17.32 -22.67
CA LYS A 80 5.10 16.14 -23.49
C LYS A 80 4.04 16.42 -24.55
N LEU A 81 2.98 17.17 -24.18
CA LEU A 81 1.95 17.61 -25.12
C LEU A 81 2.51 18.55 -26.20
N LYS A 82 3.33 19.53 -25.82
CA LYS A 82 3.98 20.43 -26.79
C LYS A 82 4.88 19.67 -27.76
N SER A 83 5.64 18.70 -27.28
CA SER A 83 6.49 17.84 -28.12
C SER A 83 5.65 17.04 -29.12
N LYS A 84 4.59 16.37 -28.64
CA LYS A 84 3.67 15.61 -29.52
C LYS A 84 2.97 16.49 -30.54
N LEU A 85 2.58 17.70 -30.16
CA LEU A 85 1.94 18.66 -31.07
C LEU A 85 2.91 19.10 -32.17
N LYS A 86 4.19 19.30 -31.83
CA LYS A 86 5.23 19.63 -32.81
C LYS A 86 5.46 18.48 -33.79
N GLU A 87 5.61 17.25 -33.28
CA GLU A 87 5.74 16.04 -34.10
C GLU A 87 4.53 15.86 -35.04
N PHE A 88 3.32 16.18 -34.57
CA PHE A 88 2.11 16.08 -35.37
C PHE A 88 2.11 17.12 -36.50
N LYS A 89 2.48 18.38 -36.21
CA LYS A 89 2.57 19.45 -37.21
C LYS A 89 3.62 19.16 -38.29
N GLU A 90 4.79 18.65 -37.90
CA GLU A 90 5.86 18.28 -38.82
C GLU A 90 5.39 17.16 -39.76
N LYS A 91 4.75 16.10 -39.23
CA LYS A 91 4.18 15.01 -40.04
C LYS A 91 3.09 15.44 -41.01
N SER A 92 2.24 16.40 -40.62
CA SER A 92 1.20 16.93 -41.51
C SER A 92 1.73 17.89 -42.58
N SER A 93 2.97 18.38 -42.46
CA SER A 93 3.60 19.27 -43.44
C SER A 93 4.37 18.51 -44.54
N ASP A 94 4.77 17.26 -44.28
CA ASP A 94 5.44 16.37 -45.27
C ASP A 94 4.45 15.65 -46.21
N GLN A 95 3.13 15.81 -46.02
CA GLN A 95 2.08 15.17 -46.83
C GLN A 95 1.34 16.14 -47.78
N SER A 96 1.88 17.34 -48.05
CA SER A 96 1.34 18.32 -49.01
C SER A 96 2.32 18.62 -50.13
#